data_AF-A0A660ZE91-F1
#
_entry.id   AF-A0A660ZE91-F1
#
_cell.length_a   1.000
_cell.length_b   1.000
_cell.length_c   1.000
_cell.angle_alpha   90.00
_cell.angle_beta   90.00
_cell.angle_gamma   90.00
#
_symmetry.space_group_name_H-M   'P 1'
#
loop_
_entity.id
_entity.type
_entity.pdbx_description
1 polymer ?
#
loop_
_entity_poly.entity_id
_entity_poly.type
_entity_poly.pdbx_seq_one_letter_code
_entity_poly.pdbx_strand_id
1 'polypeptide(L)'
;MMGKWVLVTEPVPHLRLETGHPFLLLFSTRHGLDFLRRYSVSGFCYLKQVHGSRIIKVDEEFCPSGDVEADGILIAEREVFAGIRVADCYPVFIGDPVRKKAVLLHAGWRGLKADII
;
A
#
# COMPACT_ATOMS: atom_id res chain seq x y z
N MET A 1 9.35 12.76 -15.16
CA MET A 1 10.07 13.42 -14.06
C MET A 1 10.08 12.45 -12.89
N MET A 2 11.25 12.11 -12.35
CA MET A 2 11.35 11.27 -11.14
C MET A 2 10.67 12.00 -9.97
N GLY A 3 9.80 11.31 -9.24
CA GLY A 3 9.17 11.86 -8.04
C GLY A 3 10.21 12.16 -6.95
N LYS A 4 9.86 13.04 -6.02
CA LYS A 4 10.71 13.44 -4.89
C LYS A 4 10.14 12.87 -3.59
N TRP A 5 10.96 12.17 -2.81
CA TRP A 5 10.59 11.79 -1.45
C TRP A 5 10.74 12.98 -0.51
N VAL A 6 9.71 13.25 0.27
CA VAL A 6 9.68 14.30 1.29
C VAL A 6 9.38 13.68 2.64
N LEU A 7 10.22 13.98 3.64
CA LEU A 7 9.96 13.65 5.02
C LEU A 7 8.97 14.66 5.60
N VAL A 8 7.80 14.19 6.00
CA VAL A 8 6.82 14.94 6.78
C VAL A 8 7.06 14.61 8.25
N THR A 9 7.30 15.61 9.09
CA THR A 9 7.70 15.41 10.50
C THR A 9 6.53 15.50 11.49
N GLU A 10 5.45 16.19 11.13
CA GLU A 10 4.32 16.48 12.02
C GLU A 10 2.97 16.11 11.34
N PRO A 11 1.97 15.60 12.07
CA PRO A 11 2.01 15.18 13.49
C PRO A 11 2.66 13.81 13.70
N VAL A 12 2.83 13.03 12.63
CA VAL A 12 3.44 11.69 12.65
C VAL A 12 4.47 11.59 11.53
N PRO A 13 5.73 11.25 11.83
CA PRO A 13 6.77 11.11 10.82
C PRO A 13 6.43 10.06 9.74
N HIS A 14 6.48 10.47 8.48
CA HIS A 14 6.35 9.58 7.32
C HIS A 14 7.02 10.18 6.08
N LEU A 15 7.44 9.32 5.16
CA LEU A 15 7.88 9.73 3.83
C LEU A 15 6.67 9.79 2.90
N ARG A 16 6.56 10.87 2.13
CA ARG A 16 5.59 11.04 1.06
C ARG A 16 6.31 11.16 -0.27
N LEU A 17 5.83 10.45 -1.29
CA LEU A 17 6.29 10.66 -2.67
C LEU A 17 5.52 11.83 -3.29
N GLU A 18 6.23 12.90 -3.62
CA GLU A 18 5.72 14.02 -4.42
C GLU A 18 5.97 13.80 -5.90
N THR A 19 4.93 13.96 -6.70
CA THR A 19 4.84 13.38 -8.03
C THR A 19 3.61 13.90 -8.76
N GLY A 20 3.66 13.92 -10.09
CA GLY A 20 2.52 14.29 -10.92
C GLY A 20 1.51 13.16 -11.15
N HIS A 21 1.78 11.95 -10.67
CA HIS A 21 0.86 10.81 -10.84
C HIS A 21 -0.27 10.83 -9.80
N PRO A 22 -1.43 10.21 -10.09
CA PRO A 22 -2.62 10.30 -9.23
C PRO A 22 -2.52 9.52 -7.91
N PHE A 23 -1.45 8.75 -7.70
CA PHE A 23 -1.26 7.95 -6.49
C PHE A 23 -0.57 8.73 -5.38
N LEU A 24 -1.06 8.56 -4.15
CA LEU A 24 -0.41 9.00 -2.92
C LEU A 24 0.36 7.81 -2.31
N LEU A 25 1.69 7.87 -2.32
CA LEU A 25 2.55 6.84 -1.73
C LEU A 25 3.16 7.34 -0.43
N LEU A 26 3.04 6.53 0.62
CA LEU A 26 3.46 6.85 1.98
C LEU A 26 4.28 5.70 2.58
N PHE A 27 5.33 6.01 3.33
CA PHE A 27 6.06 5.05 4.18
C PHE A 27 6.15 5.59 5.61
N SER A 28 5.79 4.77 6.60
CA SER A 28 5.89 5.12 8.03
C SER A 28 6.46 3.95 8.83
N THR A 29 7.17 4.25 9.92
CA THR A 29 8.03 3.29 10.63
C THR A 29 7.41 2.68 11.88
N ARG A 30 6.29 3.20 12.44
CA ARG A 30 5.58 2.54 13.56
C ARG A 30 4.32 3.22 14.10
N HIS A 31 4.13 4.51 13.89
CA HIS A 31 3.15 5.29 14.65
C HIS A 31 1.75 5.22 14.06
N GLY A 32 1.11 4.05 14.19
CA GLY A 32 -0.31 3.85 13.93
C GLY A 32 -0.76 4.26 12.53
N LEU A 33 -2.07 4.21 12.31
CA LEU A 33 -2.70 4.76 11.11
C LEU A 33 -3.16 6.20 11.36
N ASP A 34 -2.70 6.84 12.43
CA ASP A 34 -3.14 8.20 12.80
C ASP A 34 -2.74 9.24 11.75
N PHE A 35 -1.68 9.00 10.98
CA PHE A 35 -1.33 9.83 9.83
C PHE A 35 -2.41 9.81 8.75
N LEU A 36 -3.23 8.77 8.65
CA LEU A 36 -4.37 8.71 7.71
C LEU A 36 -5.43 9.75 8.04
N ARG A 37 -5.57 10.18 9.31
CA ARG A 37 -6.48 11.27 9.70
C ARG A 37 -6.17 12.56 8.94
N ARG A 38 -4.90 12.81 8.60
CA ARG A 38 -4.46 13.97 7.80
C ARG A 38 -5.00 13.95 6.37
N TYR A 39 -5.33 12.77 5.85
CA TYR A 39 -5.73 12.56 4.47
C TYR A 39 -7.25 12.33 4.33
N SER A 40 -8.02 12.54 5.40
CA SER A 40 -9.48 12.40 5.42
C SER A 40 -9.96 11.04 4.89
N VAL A 41 -9.18 9.99 5.13
CA VAL A 41 -9.46 8.64 4.64
C VAL A 41 -10.46 7.97 5.56
N SER A 42 -11.53 7.42 5.00
CA SER A 42 -12.61 6.73 5.73
C SER A 42 -12.29 5.28 6.10
N GLY A 43 -11.32 4.65 5.42
CA GLY A 43 -10.93 3.26 5.63
C GLY A 43 -9.49 2.96 5.21
N PHE A 44 -8.91 1.89 5.75
CA PHE A 44 -7.57 1.45 5.40
C PHE A 44 -7.54 -0.06 5.22
N CYS A 45 -7.31 -0.50 3.99
CA CYS A 45 -7.35 -1.89 3.63
C CYS A 45 -5.97 -2.52 3.81
N TYR A 46 -5.89 -3.60 4.60
CA TYR A 46 -4.66 -4.36 4.78
C TYR A 46 -4.96 -5.84 5.01
N LEU A 47 -3.96 -6.66 4.70
CA LEU A 47 -4.09 -8.12 4.69
C LEU A 47 -3.43 -8.76 5.91
N LYS A 48 -3.84 -10.00 6.18
CA LYS A 48 -3.05 -10.95 6.95
C LYS A 48 -1.95 -11.51 6.03
N GLN A 49 -0.79 -10.88 6.07
CA GLN A 49 0.36 -11.26 5.23
C GLN A 49 0.93 -12.60 5.68
N VAL A 50 0.96 -13.58 4.77
CA VAL A 50 1.36 -14.98 5.04
C VAL A 50 2.58 -15.42 4.24
N HIS A 51 3.25 -14.47 3.56
CA HIS A 51 4.41 -14.70 2.69
C HIS A 51 4.09 -15.62 1.50
N GLY A 52 2.86 -15.63 1.02
CA GLY A 52 2.42 -16.31 -0.21
C GLY A 52 2.48 -15.41 -1.44
N SER A 53 1.74 -15.78 -2.48
CA SER A 53 1.63 -15.03 -3.76
C SER A 53 0.19 -14.65 -4.12
N ARG A 54 -0.76 -14.83 -3.20
CA ARG A 54 -2.17 -14.49 -3.43
C ARG A 54 -2.37 -12.97 -3.46
N ILE A 55 -3.01 -12.48 -4.52
CA ILE A 55 -3.37 -11.08 -4.70
C ILE A 55 -4.89 -10.95 -4.63
N ILE A 56 -5.40 -9.93 -3.92
CA ILE A 56 -6.82 -9.69 -3.71
C ILE A 56 -7.21 -8.31 -4.26
N LYS A 57 -8.30 -8.23 -5.01
CA LYS A 57 -8.92 -6.96 -5.38
C LYS A 57 -9.59 -6.36 -4.14
N VAL A 58 -9.36 -5.08 -3.90
CA VAL A 58 -10.05 -4.29 -2.89
C VAL A 58 -10.73 -3.09 -3.53
N ASP A 59 -11.83 -2.66 -2.91
CA ASP A 59 -12.63 -1.50 -3.27
C ASP A 59 -13.33 -0.94 -2.02
N GLU A 60 -14.22 0.03 -2.18
CA GLU A 60 -14.96 0.63 -1.07
C GLU A 60 -15.89 -0.36 -0.37
N GLU A 61 -16.46 -1.31 -1.12
CA GLU A 61 -17.36 -2.34 -0.58
C GLU A 61 -16.59 -3.46 0.11
N PHE A 62 -15.36 -3.73 -0.34
CA PHE A 62 -14.48 -4.74 0.21
C PHE A 62 -13.11 -4.18 0.62
N CYS A 63 -13.03 -3.78 1.89
CA CYS A 63 -11.80 -3.25 2.52
C CYS A 63 -11.38 -4.09 3.74
N PRO A 64 -10.62 -5.19 3.53
CA PRO A 64 -10.14 -6.04 4.61
C PRO A 64 -9.32 -5.29 5.67
N SER A 65 -9.37 -5.77 6.92
CA SER A 65 -8.68 -5.13 8.05
C SER A 65 -7.83 -6.13 8.83
N GLY A 66 -7.04 -6.92 8.11
CA GLY A 66 -6.12 -7.92 8.68
C GLY A 66 -6.73 -9.31 8.91
N ASP A 67 -7.91 -9.57 8.37
CA ASP A 67 -8.66 -10.82 8.49
C ASP A 67 -8.54 -11.72 7.24
N VAL A 68 -8.10 -11.17 6.10
CA VAL A 68 -7.94 -11.91 4.84
C VAL A 68 -6.48 -12.29 4.59
N GLU A 69 -6.21 -13.59 4.40
CA GLU A 69 -4.88 -14.11 4.06
C GLU A 69 -4.53 -13.88 2.59
N ALA A 70 -3.53 -13.03 2.35
CA ALA A 70 -2.94 -12.73 1.06
C ALA A 70 -1.70 -11.82 1.24
N ASP A 71 -0.93 -11.63 0.17
CA ASP A 71 0.30 -10.83 0.18
C ASP A 71 0.33 -9.75 -0.90
N GLY A 72 -0.73 -9.66 -1.72
CA GLY A 72 -0.91 -8.58 -2.68
C GLY A 72 -2.30 -7.94 -2.62
N ILE A 73 -2.36 -6.63 -2.84
CA ILE A 73 -3.59 -5.85 -2.91
C ILE A 73 -3.66 -5.19 -4.28
N LEU A 74 -4.71 -5.47 -5.06
CA LEU A 74 -5.05 -4.78 -6.29
C LEU A 74 -6.12 -3.72 -6.00
N ILE A 75 -5.75 -2.46 -6.18
CA ILE A 75 -6.67 -1.31 -6.17
C ILE A 75 -7.15 -1.10 -7.61
N ALA A 76 -8.43 -1.40 -7.85
CA ALA A 76 -9.02 -1.25 -9.18
C ALA A 76 -9.83 0.05 -9.35
N GLU A 77 -10.12 0.74 -8.23
CA GLU A 77 -11.01 1.89 -8.14
C GLU A 77 -10.32 3.03 -7.39
N ARG A 78 -10.87 4.25 -7.47
CA ARG A 78 -10.27 5.44 -6.81
C ARG A 78 -10.59 5.42 -5.32
N GLU A 79 -9.94 6.31 -4.58
CA GLU A 79 -10.26 6.61 -3.17
C GLU A 79 -10.04 5.46 -2.16
N VAL A 80 -9.58 4.29 -2.62
CA VAL A 80 -9.11 3.21 -1.76
C VAL A 80 -7.72 3.51 -1.20
N PHE A 81 -7.60 3.45 0.11
CA PHE A 81 -6.34 3.50 0.81
C PHE A 81 -5.97 2.10 1.29
N ALA A 82 -4.86 1.57 0.81
CA ALA A 82 -4.38 0.27 1.21
C ALA A 82 -2.90 0.29 1.59
N GLY A 83 -2.48 -0.70 2.36
CA GLY A 83 -1.08 -0.81 2.74
C GLY A 83 -0.64 -2.23 3.05
N ILE A 84 0.66 -2.44 2.90
CA ILE A 84 1.40 -3.63 3.31
C ILE A 84 2.34 -3.24 4.43
N ARG A 85 2.61 -4.16 5.36
CA ARG A 85 3.62 -3.97 6.40
C ARG A 85 4.85 -4.78 6.05
N VAL A 86 6.03 -4.21 6.19
CA VAL A 86 7.28 -4.90 5.91
C VAL A 86 8.27 -4.72 7.06
N ALA A 87 9.06 -5.76 7.29
CA ALA A 87 10.32 -5.73 8.00
C ALA A 87 11.24 -6.64 7.19
N ASP A 88 12.24 -6.05 6.53
CA ASP A 88 13.19 -6.68 5.60
C ASP A 88 12.63 -7.21 4.26
N CYS A 89 11.36 -7.64 4.20
CA CYS A 89 10.73 -8.02 2.93
C CYS A 89 10.61 -6.83 1.96
N TYR A 90 10.57 -7.10 0.66
CA TYR A 90 10.54 -6.07 -0.38
C TYR A 90 9.11 -5.52 -0.56
N PRO A 91 8.85 -4.22 -0.30
CA PRO A 91 7.58 -3.61 -0.65
C PRO A 91 7.60 -3.22 -2.13
N VAL A 92 6.71 -3.80 -2.94
CA VAL A 92 6.62 -3.50 -4.37
C VAL A 92 5.32 -2.78 -4.67
N PHE A 93 5.41 -1.63 -5.35
CA PHE A 93 4.29 -0.80 -5.78
C PHE A 93 4.33 -0.68 -7.29
N ILE A 94 3.26 -1.13 -7.96
CA ILE A 94 3.13 -1.00 -9.42
C ILE A 94 1.85 -0.22 -9.69
N GLY A 95 1.96 0.88 -10.43
CA GLY A 95 0.84 1.77 -10.71
C GLY A 95 0.66 2.03 -12.20
N ASP A 96 -0.57 1.97 -12.67
CA ASP A 96 -1.01 2.48 -13.97
C ASP A 96 -1.72 3.83 -13.77
N PRO A 97 -1.03 4.97 -14.00
CA PRO A 97 -1.60 6.29 -13.77
C PRO A 97 -2.71 6.65 -14.75
N VAL A 98 -2.77 6.02 -15.93
CA VAL A 98 -3.80 6.28 -16.95
C VAL A 98 -5.09 5.58 -16.55
N ARG A 99 -5.01 4.30 -16.19
CA ARG A 99 -6.16 3.51 -15.73
C ARG A 99 -6.49 3.73 -14.25
N LYS A 100 -5.64 4.44 -13.52
CA LYS A 100 -5.75 4.72 -12.07
C LYS A 100 -5.86 3.43 -11.25
N LYS A 101 -5.07 2.42 -11.63
CA LYS A 101 -4.97 1.15 -10.92
C LYS A 101 -3.62 1.03 -10.25
N ALA A 102 -3.57 0.43 -9.07
CA ALA A 102 -2.31 0.15 -8.40
C ALA A 102 -2.33 -1.24 -7.78
N VAL A 103 -1.16 -1.86 -7.65
CA VAL A 103 -0.98 -3.07 -6.86
C VAL A 103 0.14 -2.86 -5.85
N LEU A 104 -0.11 -3.30 -4.62
CA LEU A 104 0.83 -3.30 -3.51
C LEU A 104 1.16 -4.76 -3.19
N LEU A 105 2.45 -5.11 -3.16
CA LEU A 105 2.89 -6.49 -2.92
C LEU A 105 3.88 -6.56 -1.77
N HIS A 106 3.60 -7.43 -0.82
CA HIS A 106 4.54 -7.90 0.19
C HIS A 106 5.38 -9.03 -0.40
N ALA A 107 6.49 -8.67 -1.04
CA ALA A 107 7.37 -9.62 -1.69
C ALA A 107 8.46 -10.12 -0.73
N GLY A 108 8.09 -11.05 0.15
CA GLY A 108 9.07 -11.88 0.85
C GLY A 108 9.68 -12.94 -0.08
N TRP A 109 10.77 -13.59 0.34
CA TRP A 109 11.45 -14.60 -0.49
C TRP A 109 10.54 -15.74 -0.95
N ARG A 110 9.56 -16.15 -0.13
CA ARG A 110 8.57 -17.18 -0.46
C ARG A 110 7.59 -16.71 -1.54
N GLY A 111 7.09 -15.49 -1.43
CA GLY A 111 6.21 -14.88 -2.43
C GLY A 111 6.93 -14.69 -3.77
N LEU A 112 8.19 -14.25 -3.74
CA LEU A 112 9.02 -14.15 -4.95
C LEU A 112 9.25 -15.50 -5.62
N LYS A 113 9.56 -16.55 -4.85
CA LYS A 113 9.69 -17.91 -5.38
C LYS A 113 8.38 -18.46 -5.96
N ALA A 114 7.24 -17.92 -5.53
CA ALA A 114 5.90 -18.30 -5.96
C ALA A 114 5.30 -17.31 -6.98
N ASP A 115 6.15 -16.53 -7.66
CA ASP A 115 5.79 -15.64 -8.78
C ASP A 115 4.75 -14.57 -8.41
N ILE A 116 4.92 -13.89 -7.27
CA ILE A 116 4.02 -12.80 -6.85
C ILE A 116 4.14 -11.52 -7.73
N ILE A 117 5.23 -11.34 -8.47
CA ILE A 117 5.51 -10.15 -9.31
C ILE A 117 5.32 -10.48 -10.77
#